data_AF-A0A4Q2LME7-F1
#
_entry.id   AF-A0A4Q2LME7-F1
#
_cell.length_a   1.000
_cell.length_b   1.000
_cell.length_c   1.000
_cell.angle_alpha   90.00
_cell.angle_beta   90.00
_cell.angle_gamma   90.00
#
_symmetry.space_group_name_H-M   'P 1'
#
loop_
_entity.id
_entity.type
_entity.pdbx_description
1 polymer ?
#
loop_
_entity_poly.entity_id
_entity_poly.type
_entity_poly.pdbx_seq_one_letter_code
_entity_poly.pdbx_strand_id
1 'polypeptide(L)'
;MRDYIGDYIRIDGRMIPYRIVTATDYFQAKGFNDTEIDKYFDTGIGELVNQIIGIKQSCFLLRRVSHSCQSLSDGLFNLKNNLIHELRNEHSFEFDDEFVEEYGH
;
A
#
# COMPACT_ATOMS: atom_id res chain seq x y z
N MET A 1 1.89 -21.45 -19.20
CA MET A 1 1.44 -20.20 -18.55
C MET A 1 -0.05 -20.35 -18.28
N ARG A 2 -0.45 -20.25 -17.00
CA ARG A 2 -1.79 -20.48 -16.41
C ARG A 2 -2.05 -21.88 -15.80
N ASP A 3 -1.20 -22.31 -14.87
CA ASP A 3 -1.48 -23.49 -14.02
C ASP A 3 -2.14 -23.15 -12.67
N TYR A 4 -2.47 -21.88 -12.41
CA TYR A 4 -3.02 -21.42 -11.12
C TYR A 4 -4.48 -20.98 -11.17
N ILE A 5 -5.13 -21.08 -12.33
CA ILE A 5 -6.54 -20.69 -12.49
C ILE A 5 -7.39 -21.92 -12.16
N GLY A 6 -7.65 -22.16 -10.88
CA GLY A 6 -8.52 -23.26 -10.45
C GLY A 6 -8.28 -23.75 -9.03
N ASP A 7 -7.09 -23.53 -8.48
CA ASP A 7 -6.80 -23.89 -7.09
C ASP A 7 -7.28 -22.78 -6.16
N TYR A 8 -7.98 -23.17 -5.09
CA TYR A 8 -8.33 -22.26 -4.00
C TYR A 8 -7.03 -21.79 -3.33
N ILE A 9 -6.50 -20.64 -3.76
CA ILE A 9 -5.41 -19.97 -3.08
C ILE A 9 -5.93 -19.52 -1.72
N ARG A 10 -5.62 -20.28 -0.67
CA ARG A 10 -5.89 -19.90 0.71
C ARG A 10 -4.80 -18.95 1.17
N ILE A 11 -5.04 -17.65 1.03
CA ILE A 11 -4.14 -16.62 1.55
C ILE A 11 -4.34 -16.52 3.06
N ASP A 12 -3.40 -17.05 3.84
CA ASP A 12 -3.34 -16.81 5.28
C ASP A 12 -2.48 -15.57 5.55
N GLY A 13 -3.13 -14.47 5.96
CA GLY A 13 -2.47 -13.20 6.26
C GLY A 13 -1.43 -13.28 7.39
N ARG A 14 -1.45 -14.33 8.21
CA ARG A 14 -0.49 -14.54 9.32
C ARG A 14 0.88 -15.02 8.86
N MET A 15 0.98 -15.55 7.64
CA MET A 15 2.22 -16.01 7.02
C MET A 15 2.94 -14.89 6.26
N ILE A 16 2.35 -13.70 6.18
CA ILE A 16 2.94 -12.55 5.53
C ILE A 16 4.09 -12.04 6.44
N PRO A 17 5.33 -11.97 5.94
CA PRO A 17 6.51 -11.66 6.75
C PRO A 17 6.66 -10.16 7.06
N TYR A 18 5.56 -9.41 7.02
CA TYR A 18 5.48 -7.99 7.34
C TYR A 18 4.04 -7.66 7.77
N ARG A 19 3.88 -6.60 8.57
CA ARG A 19 2.58 -6.15 9.04
C ARG A 19 1.77 -5.57 7.89
N ILE A 20 0.52 -6.02 7.74
CA ILE A 20 -0.44 -5.34 6.86
C ILE A 20 -0.84 -4.03 7.55
N VAL A 21 -0.39 -2.92 6.96
CA VAL A 21 -0.77 -1.56 7.34
C VAL A 21 -1.91 -1.12 6.42
N THR A 22 -2.98 -0.58 6.99
CA THR A 22 -4.05 0.10 6.25
C THR A 22 -3.90 1.62 6.34
N ALA A 23 -4.63 2.37 5.51
CA ALA A 23 -4.68 3.83 5.63
C ALA A 23 -5.13 4.28 7.03
N THR A 24 -6.12 3.61 7.63
CA THR A 24 -6.56 3.89 8.99
C THR A 24 -5.45 3.65 10.02
N ASP A 25 -4.72 2.53 9.93
CA ASP A 25 -3.57 2.27 10.81
C ASP A 25 -2.50 3.36 10.68
N TYR A 26 -2.22 3.78 9.43
CA TYR A 26 -1.28 4.84 9.13
C TYR A 26 -1.70 6.16 9.76
N PHE A 27 -2.94 6.60 9.58
CA PHE A 27 -3.41 7.86 10.15
C PHE A 27 -3.44 7.83 11.69
N GLN A 28 -3.91 6.74 12.28
CA GLN A 28 -3.90 6.59 13.74
C GLN A 28 -2.47 6.62 14.29
N ALA A 29 -1.53 5.96 13.62
CA ALA A 29 -0.13 5.96 14.03
C ALA A 29 0.55 7.34 13.84
N LYS A 30 0.06 8.18 12.92
CA LYS A 30 0.46 9.60 12.78
C LYS A 30 -0.26 10.53 13.77
N GLY A 31 -1.19 10.02 14.58
CA GLY A 31 -1.86 10.76 15.65
C GLY A 31 -3.12 11.51 15.23
N PHE A 32 -3.68 11.21 14.06
CA PHE A 32 -4.97 11.78 13.64
C PHE A 32 -6.11 11.19 14.47
N ASN A 33 -7.11 12.01 14.77
CA ASN A 33 -8.33 11.55 15.44
C ASN A 33 -9.33 10.94 14.45
N ASP A 34 -10.31 10.20 14.96
CA ASP A 34 -11.30 9.49 14.12
C ASP A 34 -12.07 10.44 13.18
N THR A 35 -12.42 11.65 13.64
CA THR A 35 -13.10 12.64 12.80
C THR A 35 -12.24 13.21 11.66
N GLU A 36 -10.92 13.28 11.83
CA GLU A 36 -9.99 13.67 10.76
C GLU A 36 -9.82 12.53 9.76
N ILE A 37 -9.73 11.30 10.27
CA ILE A 37 -9.63 10.09 9.44
C ILE A 37 -10.86 9.95 8.55
N ASP A 38 -12.07 10.11 9.11
CA ASP A 38 -13.32 10.05 8.34
C ASP A 38 -13.34 11.09 7.22
N LYS A 39 -12.91 12.34 7.51
CA LYS A 39 -12.79 13.39 6.49
C LYS A 39 -11.79 13.03 5.40
N TYR A 40 -10.70 12.35 5.72
CA TYR A 40 -9.75 11.89 4.70
C TYR A 40 -10.36 10.81 3.81
N PHE A 41 -11.18 9.92 4.34
CA PHE A 41 -11.92 8.97 3.50
C PHE A 41 -12.98 9.66 2.64
N ASP A 42 -13.74 10.62 3.19
CA ASP A 42 -14.75 11.38 2.43
C ASP A 42 -14.16 12.20 1.27
N THR A 43 -12.92 12.63 1.41
CA THR A 43 -12.19 13.43 0.40
C THR A 43 -11.39 12.57 -0.58
N GLY A 44 -11.44 11.25 -0.47
CA GLY A 44 -10.69 10.31 -1.33
C GLY A 44 -9.21 10.14 -0.95
N ILE A 45 -8.68 10.96 -0.04
CA ILE A 45 -7.30 10.87 0.47
C ILE A 45 -7.06 9.50 1.12
N GLY A 46 -8.00 9.05 1.94
CA GLY A 46 -7.92 7.76 2.63
C GLY A 46 -7.83 6.60 1.64
N GLU A 47 -8.60 6.64 0.55
CA GLU A 47 -8.55 5.62 -0.50
C GLU A 47 -7.20 5.62 -1.23
N LEU A 48 -6.71 6.79 -1.64
CA LEU A 48 -5.41 6.92 -2.31
C LEU A 48 -4.25 6.47 -1.41
N VAL A 49 -4.25 6.85 -0.13
CA VAL A 49 -3.27 6.36 0.85
C VAL A 49 -3.33 4.84 0.95
N ASN A 50 -4.52 4.25 0.99
CA ASN A 50 -4.69 2.80 1.07
C ASN A 50 -4.16 2.10 -0.19
N GLN A 51 -4.38 2.69 -1.38
CA GLN A 51 -3.84 2.19 -2.64
C GLN A 51 -2.31 2.24 -2.65
N ILE A 52 -1.70 3.36 -2.24
CA ILE A 52 -0.24 3.52 -2.15
C ILE A 52 0.36 2.44 -1.26
N ILE A 53 -0.20 2.24 -0.06
CA ILE A 53 0.27 1.23 0.90
C ILE A 53 0.10 -0.17 0.31
N GLY A 54 -1.05 -0.48 -0.31
CA GLY A 54 -1.31 -1.77 -0.94
C GLY A 54 -0.34 -2.09 -2.09
N ILE A 55 -0.01 -1.10 -2.92
CA ILE A 55 0.98 -1.26 -4.00
C ILE A 55 2.37 -1.52 -3.42
N LYS A 56 2.76 -0.78 -2.38
CA LYS A 56 4.06 -0.97 -1.70
C LYS A 56 4.21 -2.39 -1.16
N GLN A 57 3.19 -2.87 -0.44
CA GLN A 57 3.15 -4.23 0.09
C GLN A 57 3.17 -5.29 -1.03
N SER A 58 2.47 -5.04 -2.13
CA SER A 58 2.48 -5.91 -3.31
C SER A 58 3.86 -5.99 -3.96
N CYS A 59 4.58 -4.86 -4.10
CA CYS A 59 5.96 -4.82 -4.59
C CYS A 59 6.90 -5.67 -3.73
N PHE A 60 6.77 -5.59 -2.41
CA PHE A 60 7.57 -6.39 -1.49
C PHE A 60 7.35 -7.89 -1.68
N LEU A 61 6.08 -8.32 -1.77
CA LEU A 61 5.74 -9.72 -2.03
C LEU A 61 6.30 -10.20 -3.37
N LEU A 62 6.05 -9.45 -4.45
CA LEU A 62 6.47 -9.81 -5.81
C LEU A 62 7.98 -10.02 -5.92
N ARG A 63 8.78 -9.18 -5.26
CA ARG A 63 10.24 -9.30 -5.22
C ARG A 63 10.73 -10.55 -4.47
N ARG A 64 9.92 -11.11 -3.57
CA ARG A 64 10.25 -12.35 -2.84
C ARG A 64 9.78 -13.63 -3.52
N VAL A 65 8.66 -13.59 -4.25
CA VAL A 65 8.09 -14.81 -4.86
C VAL A 65 8.54 -15.10 -6.29
N SER A 66 9.12 -14.14 -7.01
CA SER A 66 9.46 -14.35 -8.41
C SER A 66 10.81 -13.75 -8.82
N HIS A 67 11.62 -14.57 -9.49
CA HIS A 67 12.89 -14.18 -10.11
C HIS A 67 12.74 -13.36 -11.41
N SER A 68 11.52 -13.09 -11.91
CA SER A 68 11.30 -12.53 -13.25
C SER A 68 10.31 -11.36 -13.33
N CYS A 69 9.86 -10.81 -12.20
CA CYS A 69 8.88 -9.71 -12.17
C CYS A 69 9.51 -8.32 -12.04
N GLN A 70 10.75 -8.12 -12.49
CA GLN A 70 11.42 -6.82 -12.36
C GLN A 70 10.62 -5.71 -13.05
N SER A 71 10.16 -5.93 -14.30
CA SER A 71 9.34 -4.97 -15.03
C SER A 71 7.98 -4.67 -14.38
N LEU A 72 7.31 -5.67 -13.79
CA LEU A 72 6.05 -5.48 -13.08
C LEU A 72 6.26 -4.75 -11.75
N SER A 73 7.30 -5.12 -11.01
CA SER A 73 7.66 -4.42 -9.77
C SER A 73 8.04 -2.97 -10.03
N ASP A 74 8.73 -2.69 -11.13
CA ASP A 74 9.12 -1.33 -11.52
C ASP A 74 7.89 -0.53 -11.97
N GLY A 75 6.97 -1.16 -12.72
CA GLY A 75 5.70 -0.54 -13.10
C GLY A 75 4.83 -0.17 -11.90
N LEU A 76 4.71 -1.08 -10.93
CA LEU A 76 3.99 -0.82 -9.67
C LEU A 76 4.69 0.24 -8.81
N PHE A 77 6.03 0.22 -8.76
CA PHE A 77 6.78 1.26 -8.07
C PHE A 77 6.56 2.65 -8.67
N ASN A 78 6.55 2.75 -10.01
CA ASN A 78 6.24 4.01 -10.69
C ASN A 78 4.80 4.46 -10.43
N LEU A 79 3.83 3.53 -10.46
CA LEU A 79 2.44 3.84 -10.12
C LEU A 79 2.31 4.37 -8.70
N LYS A 80 2.98 3.74 -7.73
CA LYS A 80 3.04 4.23 -6.33
C LYS A 80 3.53 5.68 -6.28
N ASN A 81 4.61 6.00 -6.98
CA ASN A 81 5.18 7.35 -6.97
C ASN A 81 4.25 8.38 -7.64
N ASN A 82 3.55 7.99 -8.71
CA ASN A 82 2.55 8.85 -9.34
C ASN A 82 1.39 9.15 -8.38
N LEU A 83 0.89 8.15 -7.67
CA LEU A 83 -0.17 8.35 -6.67
C LEU A 83 0.31 9.23 -5.51
N ILE A 84 1.54 9.06 -5.03
CA ILE A 84 2.12 9.97 -4.01
C ILE A 84 2.18 11.41 -4.54
N HIS A 85 2.52 11.59 -5.81
CA HIS A 85 2.57 12.90 -6.44
C HIS A 85 1.18 13.54 -6.58
N GLU A 86 0.18 12.76 -6.98
CA GLU A 86 -1.23 13.15 -7.03
C GLU A 86 -1.72 13.60 -5.65
N LEU A 87 -1.42 12.80 -4.62
CA LEU A 87 -1.78 13.08 -3.23
C LEU A 87 -1.19 14.40 -2.72
N ARG A 88 0.07 14.67 -3.11
CA ARG A 88 0.75 15.93 -2.77
C ARG A 88 0.15 17.14 -3.50
N ASN A 89 -0.14 17.01 -4.79
CA ASN A 89 -0.51 18.16 -5.61
C ASN A 89 -2.01 18.48 -5.56
N GLU A 90 -2.86 17.46 -5.62
CA GLU A 90 -4.30 17.62 -5.72
C GLU A 90 -4.95 17.72 -4.35
N HIS A 91 -4.42 16.97 -3.38
CA HIS A 91 -4.97 16.89 -2.03
C HIS A 91 -4.15 17.65 -0.98
N SER A 92 -3.01 18.25 -1.36
CA SER A 92 -2.09 18.95 -0.43
C SER A 92 -1.70 18.10 0.79
N PHE A 93 -1.65 16.78 0.63
CA PHE A 93 -1.33 15.85 1.70
C PHE A 93 0.04 15.21 1.44
N GLU A 94 0.89 15.21 2.46
CA GLU A 94 2.22 14.62 2.38
C GLU A 94 2.20 13.19 2.92
N PHE A 95 2.36 12.22 2.02
CA PHE A 95 2.47 10.82 2.38
C PHE A 95 3.90 10.48 2.81
N ASP A 96 4.03 9.88 4.00
CA ASP A 96 5.29 9.50 4.61
C ASP A 96 5.60 8.03 4.29
N ASP A 97 6.32 7.81 3.18
CA ASP A 97 6.63 6.48 2.67
C ASP A 97 7.63 5.72 3.55
N GLU A 98 8.54 6.43 4.22
CA GLU A 98 9.57 5.85 5.11
C GLU A 98 8.93 5.36 6.42
N PHE A 99 8.03 6.15 7.00
CA PHE A 99 7.27 5.73 8.18
C PHE A 99 6.51 4.42 7.96
N VAL A 100 5.94 4.20 6.76
CA VAL A 100 5.24 2.95 6.45
C VAL A 100 6.20 1.76 6.36
N GLU A 101 7.47 1.95 5.99
CA GLU A 101 8.48 0.87 6.05
C GLU A 101 8.80 0.53 7.50
N GLU A 102 9.08 1.53 8.32
CA GLU A 102 9.42 1.34 9.73
C GLU A 102 8.27 0.73 10.54
N TYR A 103 7.04 1.20 10.28
CA TYR A 103 5.83 0.73 10.98
C TYR A 103 5.34 -0.64 10.49
N GLY A 104 5.69 -0.99 9.25
CA GLY A 104 5.31 -2.24 8.59
C GLY A 104 6.24 -3.43 8.89
N HIS A 105 7.42 -3.18 9.46
CA HIS A 105 8.44 -4.17 9.81
C HIS A 105 8.45 -4.50 11.30
#